data_AF-A0A1T2YRC1-F1
#
_entry.id   AF-A0A1T2YRC1-F1
#
_cell.length_a   1.000
_cell.length_b   1.000
_cell.length_c   1.000
_cell.angle_alpha   90.00
_cell.angle_beta   90.00
_cell.angle_gamma   90.00
#
_symmetry.space_group_name_H-M   'P 1'
#
loop_
_entity.id
_entity.type
_entity.pdbx_description
1 polymer ?
#
loop_
_entity_poly.entity_id
_entity_poly.type
_entity_poly.pdbx_seq_one_letter_code
_entity_poly.pdbx_strand_id
1 'polypeptide(L)'
;MSFEHKAFIFDFGTFARELKPMLESSLCSGDFDKIRSFIIVNKSILVDPYEGEPLDEKWEDMIEDRDVHQYGDFALTKYYSPKDDQGLGGEWENFQDLISNVKTFEFSPLLGLPLTVNGNFFDPGKMGSYFQSEDDVGESLRKLIEVERQVEIHLLDDIKGYKDLLEQAVIEKKGLYVTF
;
A
#
# COMPACT_ATOMS: atom_id res chain seq x y z
N MET A 1 -6.94 20.48 -0.27
CA MET A 1 -6.15 19.50 -1.03
C MET A 1 -6.65 18.15 -0.57
N SER A 2 -7.21 17.35 -1.48
CA SER A 2 -7.56 15.97 -1.19
C SER A 2 -6.29 15.13 -1.36
N PHE A 3 -6.15 14.09 -0.55
CA PHE A 3 -5.05 13.13 -0.69
C PHE A 3 -5.29 12.28 -1.94
N GLU A 4 -4.26 12.02 -2.75
CA GLU A 4 -4.42 11.17 -3.93
C GLU A 4 -4.29 9.71 -3.51
N HIS A 5 -5.37 8.94 -3.58
CA HIS A 5 -5.32 7.53 -3.23
C HIS A 5 -4.52 6.75 -4.28
N LYS A 6 -3.41 6.17 -3.88
CA LYS A 6 -2.55 5.33 -4.71
C LYS A 6 -2.68 3.88 -4.30
N ALA A 7 -2.71 2.98 -5.28
CA ALA A 7 -2.80 1.55 -5.00
C ALA A 7 -1.99 0.73 -6.00
N PHE A 8 -1.27 -0.25 -5.47
CA PHE A 8 -0.31 -1.04 -6.24
C PHE A 8 -0.51 -2.53 -5.96
N ILE A 9 -0.37 -3.36 -7.00
CA ILE A 9 -0.20 -4.80 -6.80
C ILE A 9 1.08 -5.03 -6.02
N PHE A 10 0.96 -5.82 -4.94
CA PHE A 10 2.01 -5.96 -3.95
C PHE A 10 2.30 -7.44 -3.67
N ASP A 11 3.58 -7.81 -3.67
CA ASP A 11 4.05 -9.16 -3.31
C ASP A 11 4.01 -9.40 -1.79
N PHE A 12 2.79 -9.44 -1.25
CA PHE A 12 2.53 -9.54 0.18
C PHE A 12 3.17 -10.81 0.78
N GLY A 13 3.04 -11.96 0.12
CA GLY A 13 3.66 -13.20 0.57
C GLY A 13 5.18 -13.11 0.78
N THR A 14 5.93 -12.47 -0.13
CA THR A 14 7.39 -12.29 0.04
C THR A 14 7.69 -11.21 1.08
N PHE A 15 6.97 -10.08 1.05
CA PHE A 15 7.08 -9.03 2.05
C PHE A 15 6.89 -9.56 3.48
N ALA A 16 5.86 -10.37 3.70
CA ALA A 16 5.51 -10.95 5.00
C ALA A 16 6.61 -11.87 5.56
N ARG A 17 7.38 -12.54 4.68
CA ARG A 17 8.48 -13.43 5.09
C ARG A 17 9.81 -12.69 5.29
N GLU A 18 10.04 -11.62 4.53
CA GLU A 18 11.33 -10.94 4.48
C GLU A 18 11.32 -9.62 5.27
N LEU A 19 10.73 -8.57 4.70
CA LEU A 19 10.83 -7.22 5.25
C LEU A 19 9.88 -6.99 6.45
N LYS A 20 8.67 -7.55 6.43
CA LYS A 20 7.65 -7.25 7.46
C LYS A 20 8.14 -7.50 8.89
N PRO A 21 8.76 -8.65 9.25
CA PRO A 21 9.23 -8.88 10.62
C PRO A 21 10.35 -7.93 11.03
N MET A 22 11.20 -7.54 10.06
CA MET A 22 12.27 -6.57 10.27
C MET A 22 11.68 -5.19 10.54
N LEU A 23 10.70 -4.78 9.74
CA LEU A 23 9.98 -3.52 9.87
C LEU A 23 9.25 -3.42 11.21
N GLU A 24 8.51 -4.46 11.62
CA GLU A 24 7.85 -4.52 12.93
C GLU A 24 8.86 -4.42 14.09
N SER A 25 9.99 -5.12 14.00
CA SER A 25 11.06 -5.02 15.01
C SER A 25 11.67 -3.61 15.07
N SER A 26 11.88 -2.99 13.91
CA SER A 26 12.44 -1.64 13.80
C SER A 26 11.47 -0.59 14.33
N LEU A 27 10.17 -0.69 14.03
CA LEU A 27 9.13 0.20 14.58
C LEU A 27 9.05 0.14 16.11
N CYS A 28 9.31 -1.01 16.72
CA CYS A 28 9.35 -1.12 18.18
C CYS A 28 10.60 -0.50 18.82
N SER A 29 11.75 -0.59 18.14
CA SER A 29 13.06 -0.26 18.71
C SER A 29 13.58 1.11 18.28
N GLY A 30 13.07 1.66 17.17
CA GLY A 30 13.62 2.81 16.47
C GLY A 30 14.89 2.50 15.67
N ASP A 31 15.39 1.25 15.72
CA ASP A 31 16.61 0.84 15.01
C ASP A 31 16.30 0.47 13.56
N PHE A 32 16.81 1.27 12.62
CA PHE A 32 16.65 1.07 11.18
C PHE A 32 17.88 0.41 10.51
N ASP A 33 18.94 0.07 11.25
CA ASP A 33 20.20 -0.44 10.66
C ASP A 33 19.99 -1.73 9.86
N LYS A 34 19.06 -2.58 10.31
CA LYS A 34 18.68 -3.81 9.59
C LYS A 34 17.99 -3.50 8.26
N ILE A 35 17.07 -2.54 8.25
CA ILE A 35 16.36 -2.11 7.03
C ILE A 35 17.34 -1.46 6.07
N ARG A 36 18.21 -0.58 6.57
CA ARG A 36 19.28 0.04 5.78
C ARG A 36 20.20 -1.02 5.16
N SER A 37 20.62 -2.02 5.93
CA SER A 37 21.43 -3.13 5.42
C SER A 37 20.69 -3.94 4.36
N PHE A 38 19.38 -4.17 4.55
CA PHE A 38 18.53 -4.81 3.55
C PHE A 38 18.51 -4.02 2.24
N ILE A 39 18.38 -2.69 2.29
CA ILE A 39 18.41 -1.83 1.10
C ILE A 39 19.74 -1.95 0.38
N ILE A 40 20.86 -1.86 1.09
CA ILE A 40 22.20 -1.96 0.50
C ILE A 40 22.38 -3.30 -0.24
N VAL A 41 21.94 -4.41 0.37
CA VAL A 41 22.03 -5.75 -0.24
C VAL A 41 21.12 -5.91 -1.46
N ASN A 42 19.96 -5.25 -1.47
CA ASN A 42 18.97 -5.36 -2.54
C ASN A 42 19.01 -4.17 -3.52
N LYS A 43 19.96 -3.23 -3.40
CA LYS A 43 19.99 -1.96 -4.13
C LYS A 43 19.75 -2.08 -5.63
N SER A 44 20.30 -3.13 -6.27
CA SER A 44 20.17 -3.33 -7.72
C SER A 44 18.75 -3.60 -8.22
N ILE A 45 17.83 -3.99 -7.32
CA ILE A 45 16.43 -4.30 -7.65
C ILE A 45 15.45 -3.32 -6.99
N LEU A 46 15.94 -2.38 -6.19
CA LEU A 46 15.14 -1.34 -5.57
C LEU A 46 15.10 -0.12 -6.48
N VAL A 47 14.01 0.61 -6.39
CA VAL A 47 13.80 1.88 -7.08
C VAL A 47 13.45 2.96 -6.07
N ASP A 48 13.57 4.20 -6.52
CA ASP A 48 13.07 5.38 -5.84
C ASP A 48 11.55 5.25 -5.64
N PRO A 49 11.04 5.35 -4.40
CA PRO A 49 9.59 5.26 -4.14
C PRO A 49 8.79 6.42 -4.76
N TYR A 50 9.42 7.55 -5.08
CA TYR A 50 8.77 8.74 -5.63
C TYR A 50 8.79 8.78 -7.15
N GLU A 51 9.91 8.41 -7.77
CA GLU A 51 10.09 8.47 -9.23
C GLU A 51 10.00 7.10 -9.92
N GLY A 52 10.17 6.00 -9.17
CA GLY A 52 10.27 4.65 -9.71
C GLY A 52 11.52 4.43 -10.57
N GLU A 53 12.53 5.27 -10.43
CA GLU A 53 13.83 5.15 -11.10
C GLU A 53 14.82 4.32 -10.27
N PRO A 54 15.79 3.63 -10.89
CA PRO A 54 16.79 2.84 -10.16
C PRO A 54 17.58 3.68 -9.14
N LEU A 55 17.84 3.11 -7.96
CA LEU A 55 18.62 3.79 -6.92
C LEU A 55 20.08 4.02 -7.33
N ASP A 56 20.52 5.27 -7.29
CA ASP A 56 21.92 5.65 -7.52
C ASP A 56 22.78 5.45 -6.25
N GLU A 57 24.08 5.77 -6.31
CA GLU A 57 24.99 5.62 -5.15
C GLU A 57 24.71 6.62 -4.01
N LYS A 58 23.88 7.64 -4.25
CA LYS A 58 23.53 8.71 -3.32
C LYS A 58 22.07 8.64 -2.88
N TRP A 59 21.38 7.52 -3.12
CA TRP A 59 19.99 7.33 -2.71
C TRP A 59 19.73 7.69 -1.24
N GLU A 60 20.69 7.46 -0.36
CA GLU A 60 20.57 7.76 1.07
C GLU A 60 20.56 9.27 1.37
N ASP A 61 21.04 10.12 0.44
CA ASP A 61 20.94 11.59 0.56
C ASP A 61 19.47 12.07 0.46
N MET A 62 18.56 11.23 -0.08
CA MET A 62 17.11 11.49 -0.11
C MET A 62 16.43 11.25 1.24
N ILE A 63 17.12 10.60 2.19
CA ILE A 63 16.59 10.29 3.51
C ILE A 63 16.90 11.43 4.47
N GLU A 64 15.87 12.21 4.78
CA GLU A 64 15.96 13.41 5.62
C GLU A 64 15.94 13.08 7.13
N ASP A 65 14.91 12.37 7.58
CA ASP A 65 14.63 12.09 8.99
C ASP A 65 15.42 10.88 9.51
N ARG A 66 15.95 10.05 8.59
CA ARG A 66 16.73 8.83 8.91
C ARG A 66 16.01 7.96 9.92
N ASP A 67 14.75 7.67 9.63
CA ASP A 67 13.89 6.87 10.49
C ASP A 67 13.41 5.59 9.79
N VAL A 68 12.78 4.73 10.58
CA VAL A 68 12.24 3.44 10.11
C VAL A 68 11.24 3.63 8.96
N HIS A 69 10.56 4.77 8.92
CA HIS A 69 9.52 5.10 7.96
C HIS A 69 10.13 5.33 6.58
N GLN A 70 11.07 6.26 6.46
CA GLN A 70 11.74 6.58 5.20
C GLN A 70 12.57 5.39 4.69
N TYR A 71 13.34 4.71 5.54
CA TYR A 71 14.06 3.51 5.10
C TYR A 71 13.08 2.40 4.68
N GLY A 72 11.97 2.23 5.38
CA GLY A 72 10.94 1.26 5.02
C GLY A 72 10.34 1.56 3.64
N ASP A 73 10.14 2.83 3.28
CA ASP A 73 9.60 3.26 1.99
C ASP A 73 10.44 2.76 0.82
N PHE A 74 11.75 3.02 0.88
CA PHE A 74 12.72 2.52 -0.10
C PHE A 74 12.77 0.99 -0.14
N ALA A 75 12.67 0.33 1.01
CA ALA A 75 12.71 -1.14 1.06
C ALA A 75 11.44 -1.79 0.47
N LEU A 76 10.29 -1.10 0.52
CA LEU A 76 9.02 -1.61 -0.01
C LEU A 76 9.01 -1.72 -1.53
N THR A 77 9.79 -0.91 -2.25
CA THR A 77 9.83 -0.93 -3.73
C THR A 77 10.38 -2.24 -4.31
N LYS A 78 10.88 -3.15 -3.47
CA LYS A 78 11.13 -4.54 -3.84
C LYS A 78 9.84 -5.31 -4.21
N TYR A 79 8.72 -4.94 -3.61
CA TYR A 79 7.49 -5.73 -3.60
C TYR A 79 6.35 -5.11 -4.43
N TYR A 80 6.51 -3.88 -4.90
CA TYR A 80 5.62 -3.22 -5.84
C TYR A 80 6.39 -2.29 -6.76
N SER A 81 5.74 -1.85 -7.82
CA SER A 81 6.27 -0.87 -8.77
C SER A 81 5.62 0.49 -8.53
N PRO A 82 6.37 1.54 -8.15
CA PRO A 82 5.82 2.89 -7.99
C PRO A 82 5.23 3.49 -9.27
N LYS A 83 5.58 2.94 -10.44
CA LYS A 83 5.08 3.40 -11.75
C LYS A 83 3.71 2.82 -12.12
N ASP A 84 3.27 1.80 -11.40
CA ASP A 84 2.04 1.05 -11.71
C ASP A 84 0.91 1.42 -10.75
N ASP A 85 0.75 2.71 -10.45
CA ASP A 85 -0.36 3.22 -9.65
C ASP A 85 -1.69 2.98 -10.38
N GLN A 86 -2.61 2.33 -9.67
CA GLN A 86 -3.97 2.01 -10.09
C GLN A 86 -4.99 2.39 -9.02
N GLY A 87 -4.63 3.34 -8.15
CA GLY A 87 -5.50 3.88 -7.12
C GLY A 87 -6.64 4.74 -7.68
N LEU A 88 -7.50 5.20 -6.77
CA LEU A 88 -8.67 6.02 -7.07
C LEU A 88 -8.34 7.51 -7.25
N GLY A 89 -7.07 7.91 -7.06
CA GLY A 89 -6.64 9.31 -7.16
C GLY A 89 -7.44 10.21 -6.21
N GLY A 90 -7.78 11.42 -6.66
CA GLY A 90 -8.55 12.39 -5.85
C GLY A 90 -10.02 12.03 -5.65
N GLU A 91 -10.57 11.07 -6.39
CA GLU A 91 -11.99 10.69 -6.32
C GLU A 91 -12.28 9.69 -5.19
N TRP A 92 -11.24 9.20 -4.49
CA TRP A 92 -11.39 8.17 -3.47
C TRP A 92 -12.32 8.55 -2.32
N GLU A 93 -12.34 9.82 -1.90
CA GLU A 93 -13.22 10.31 -0.84
C GLU A 93 -14.70 10.12 -1.23
N ASN A 94 -15.03 10.40 -2.49
CA ASN A 94 -16.38 10.22 -3.03
C ASN A 94 -16.80 8.75 -2.96
N PHE A 95 -15.88 7.81 -3.27
CA PHE A 95 -16.16 6.37 -3.17
C PHE A 95 -16.25 5.89 -1.73
N GLN A 96 -15.38 6.40 -0.85
CA GLN A 96 -15.42 6.07 0.57
C GLN A 96 -16.76 6.50 1.19
N ASP A 97 -17.25 7.69 0.85
CA ASP A 97 -18.55 8.19 1.29
C ASP A 97 -19.70 7.37 0.70
N LEU A 98 -19.65 7.06 -0.60
CA LEU A 98 -20.64 6.20 -1.27
C LEU A 98 -20.75 4.84 -0.59
N ILE A 99 -19.63 4.16 -0.37
CA ILE A 99 -19.57 2.86 0.31
C ILE A 99 -20.15 2.99 1.72
N SER A 100 -19.75 4.01 2.47
CA SER A 100 -20.17 4.21 3.87
C SER A 100 -21.68 4.47 3.99
N ASN A 101 -22.29 5.11 2.99
CA ASN A 101 -23.73 5.34 2.93
C ASN A 101 -24.54 4.06 2.64
N VAL A 102 -23.94 3.10 1.95
CA VAL A 102 -24.57 1.80 1.65
C VAL A 102 -24.39 0.84 2.82
N LYS A 103 -23.15 0.71 3.31
CA LYS A 103 -22.80 -0.26 4.33
C LYS A 103 -21.51 0.14 5.05
N THR A 104 -21.57 0.09 6.37
CA THR A 104 -20.35 0.19 7.19
C THR A 104 -19.65 -1.16 7.25
N PHE A 105 -18.34 -1.17 6.96
CA PHE A 105 -17.50 -2.35 7.09
C PHE A 105 -16.52 -2.18 8.24
N GLU A 106 -16.22 -3.27 8.96
CA GLU A 106 -15.16 -3.28 9.99
C GLU A 106 -13.75 -3.12 9.39
N PHE A 107 -13.61 -3.43 8.10
CA PHE A 107 -12.39 -3.33 7.31
C PHE A 107 -12.73 -2.58 6.03
N SER A 108 -11.97 -1.53 5.72
CA SER A 108 -12.18 -0.73 4.51
C SER A 108 -11.71 -1.52 3.28
N PRO A 109 -12.60 -1.78 2.30
CA PRO A 109 -12.22 -2.46 1.06
C PRO A 109 -11.34 -1.59 0.14
N LEU A 110 -11.18 -0.29 0.44
CA LEU A 110 -10.33 0.62 -0.33
C LEU A 110 -8.92 0.73 0.25
N LEU A 111 -8.76 0.60 1.58
CA LEU A 111 -7.48 0.84 2.23
C LEU A 111 -6.76 -0.46 2.60
N GLY A 112 -7.43 -1.38 3.29
CA GLY A 112 -6.76 -2.49 3.96
C GLY A 112 -6.48 -2.22 5.43
N LEU A 113 -5.38 -2.80 5.93
CA LEU A 113 -4.95 -2.67 7.33
C LEU A 113 -3.60 -1.95 7.43
N PRO A 114 -3.42 -1.04 8.41
CA PRO A 114 -2.11 -0.47 8.68
C PRO A 114 -1.19 -1.54 9.27
N LEU A 115 0.11 -1.44 8.98
CA LEU A 115 1.11 -2.23 9.69
C LEU A 115 1.36 -1.61 11.07
N THR A 116 0.80 -2.22 12.10
CA THR A 116 0.87 -1.71 13.48
C THR A 116 1.47 -2.73 14.43
N VAL A 117 2.40 -2.31 15.28
CA VAL A 117 3.02 -3.10 16.33
C VAL A 117 3.15 -2.29 17.62
N ASN A 118 2.60 -2.79 18.73
CA ASN A 118 2.62 -2.13 20.04
C ASN A 118 2.14 -0.66 20.03
N GLY A 119 1.22 -0.31 19.13
CA GLY A 119 0.72 1.07 18.97
C GLY A 119 1.56 1.97 18.06
N ASN A 120 2.73 1.51 17.60
CA ASN A 120 3.50 2.17 16.54
C ASN A 120 3.00 1.66 15.19
N PHE A 121 2.81 2.56 14.23
CA PHE A 121 2.34 2.23 12.89
C PHE A 121 3.38 2.66 11.86
N PHE A 122 3.50 1.90 10.78
CA PHE A 122 4.32 2.27 9.64
C PHE A 122 3.60 3.32 8.80
N ASP A 123 4.28 4.42 8.50
CA ASP A 123 3.73 5.55 7.74
C ASP A 123 4.85 6.35 7.05
N PRO A 124 5.36 5.89 5.91
CA PRO A 124 6.49 6.51 5.20
C PRO A 124 6.17 7.93 4.72
N GLY A 125 4.97 8.13 4.18
CA GLY A 125 4.51 9.44 3.67
C GLY A 125 3.90 10.37 4.72
N LYS A 126 3.71 9.91 5.97
CA LYS A 126 2.97 10.63 7.03
C LYS A 126 1.52 10.95 6.65
N MET A 127 0.96 10.18 5.72
CA MET A 127 -0.39 10.34 5.16
C MET A 127 -1.20 9.03 5.22
N GLY A 128 -0.59 7.94 5.66
CA GLY A 128 -1.21 6.62 5.74
C GLY A 128 -0.56 5.60 4.81
N SER A 129 -0.49 4.37 5.31
CA SER A 129 0.13 3.24 4.64
C SER A 129 -0.59 1.97 5.05
N TYR A 130 -1.19 1.30 4.07
CA TYR A 130 -2.09 0.20 4.29
C TYR A 130 -1.75 -0.97 3.38
N PHE A 131 -1.98 -2.17 3.90
CA PHE A 131 -1.67 -3.41 3.21
C PHE A 131 -2.90 -4.30 3.20
N GLN A 132 -3.05 -5.02 2.10
CA GLN A 132 -4.02 -6.10 1.95
C GLN A 132 -3.24 -7.36 1.61
N SER A 133 -3.42 -8.42 2.39
CA SER A 133 -2.97 -9.76 2.00
C SER A 133 -3.79 -10.30 0.83
N GLU A 134 -3.37 -11.42 0.26
CA GLU A 134 -4.10 -12.10 -0.81
C GLU A 134 -5.56 -12.42 -0.41
N ASP A 135 -5.77 -12.82 0.85
CA ASP A 135 -7.10 -13.10 1.38
C ASP A 135 -7.91 -11.81 1.60
N ASP A 136 -7.27 -10.74 2.06
CA ASP A 136 -7.91 -9.43 2.26
C ASP A 136 -8.39 -8.84 0.94
N VAL A 137 -7.60 -8.95 -0.14
CA VAL A 137 -7.99 -8.51 -1.48
C VAL A 137 -9.26 -9.24 -1.95
N GLY A 138 -9.34 -10.56 -1.74
CA GLY A 138 -10.54 -11.33 -2.07
C GLY A 138 -11.76 -10.93 -1.24
N GLU A 139 -11.56 -10.50 0.01
CA GLU A 139 -12.61 -9.93 0.86
C GLU A 139 -13.05 -8.53 0.37
N SER A 140 -12.10 -7.65 0.05
CA SER A 140 -12.33 -6.31 -0.51
C SER A 140 -13.17 -6.38 -1.77
N LEU A 141 -12.79 -7.23 -2.73
CA LEU A 141 -13.51 -7.41 -3.98
C LEU A 141 -14.95 -7.85 -3.73
N ARG A 142 -15.16 -8.80 -2.82
CA ARG A 142 -16.51 -9.29 -2.50
C ARG A 142 -17.39 -8.20 -1.88
N LYS A 143 -16.82 -7.38 -1.00
CA LYS A 143 -17.51 -6.23 -0.38
C LYS A 143 -17.88 -5.18 -1.43
N LEU A 144 -16.98 -4.85 -2.36
CA LEU A 144 -17.28 -3.91 -3.43
C LEU A 144 -18.37 -4.43 -4.38
N ILE A 145 -18.36 -5.73 -4.73
CA ILE A 145 -19.45 -6.36 -5.51
C ILE A 145 -20.78 -6.29 -4.75
N GLU A 146 -20.77 -6.42 -3.43
CA GLU A 146 -21.99 -6.27 -2.62
C GLU A 146 -22.54 -4.84 -2.64
N VAL A 147 -21.66 -3.83 -2.56
CA VAL A 147 -22.02 -2.41 -2.66
C VAL A 147 -22.58 -2.11 -4.04
N GLU A 148 -21.92 -2.58 -5.10
CA GLU A 148 -22.33 -2.36 -6.49
C GLU A 148 -23.77 -2.80 -6.77
N ARG A 149 -24.21 -3.91 -6.16
CA ARG A 149 -25.58 -4.41 -6.30
C ARG A 149 -26.65 -3.49 -5.69
N GLN A 150 -26.24 -2.52 -4.88
CA GLN A 150 -27.13 -1.62 -4.12
C GLN A 150 -27.06 -0.18 -4.60
N VAL A 151 -26.18 0.13 -5.56
CA VAL A 151 -25.92 1.48 -6.06
C VAL A 151 -26.34 1.58 -7.54
N GLU A 152 -26.75 2.78 -7.97
CA GLU A 152 -27.05 3.05 -9.37
C GLU A 152 -25.79 2.96 -10.24
N ILE A 153 -25.90 2.31 -11.40
CA ILE A 153 -24.77 1.97 -12.31
C ILE A 153 -23.89 3.18 -12.67
N HIS A 154 -24.48 4.36 -12.85
CA HIS A 154 -23.75 5.56 -13.27
C HIS A 154 -22.78 6.10 -12.20
N LEU A 155 -22.90 5.67 -10.94
CA LEU A 155 -21.99 6.03 -9.84
C LEU A 155 -20.80 5.05 -9.73
N LEU A 156 -20.74 4.05 -10.61
CA LEU A 156 -19.80 2.93 -10.54
C LEU A 156 -18.80 2.91 -11.70
N ASP A 157 -19.00 3.74 -12.73
CA ASP A 157 -18.07 3.81 -13.87
C ASP A 157 -16.64 4.17 -13.42
N ASP A 158 -16.53 4.96 -12.36
CA ASP A 158 -15.27 5.46 -11.82
C ASP A 158 -14.58 4.49 -10.83
N ILE A 159 -15.31 3.54 -10.21
CA ILE A 159 -14.71 2.51 -9.34
C ILE A 159 -14.20 1.29 -10.14
N LYS A 160 -14.56 1.21 -11.42
CA LYS A 160 -14.25 0.07 -12.27
C LYS A 160 -12.74 -0.22 -12.33
N GLY A 161 -11.91 0.81 -12.49
CA GLY A 161 -10.45 0.64 -12.52
C GLY A 161 -9.89 -0.01 -11.25
N TYR A 162 -10.38 0.40 -10.08
CA TYR A 162 -9.96 -0.18 -8.81
C TYR A 162 -10.50 -1.60 -8.59
N LYS A 163 -11.70 -1.92 -9.10
CA LYS A 163 -12.19 -3.30 -9.12
C LYS A 163 -11.35 -4.19 -10.03
N ASP A 164 -10.99 -3.71 -11.22
CA ASP A 164 -10.13 -4.43 -12.16
C ASP A 164 -8.77 -4.73 -11.52
N LEU A 165 -8.21 -3.78 -10.74
CA LEU A 165 -7.01 -3.99 -9.92
C LEU A 165 -7.18 -5.13 -8.90
N LEU A 166 -8.28 -5.12 -8.13
CA LEU A 166 -8.56 -6.18 -7.14
C LEU A 166 -8.72 -7.54 -7.82
N GLU A 167 -9.43 -7.61 -8.95
CA GLU A 167 -9.60 -8.84 -9.74
C GLU A 167 -8.25 -9.35 -10.25
N GLN A 168 -7.40 -8.47 -10.76
CA GLN A 168 -6.05 -8.82 -11.19
C GLN A 168 -5.22 -9.36 -10.02
N ALA A 169 -5.23 -8.70 -8.87
CA ALA A 169 -4.50 -9.14 -7.68
C ALA A 169 -4.98 -10.52 -7.19
N VAL A 170 -6.29 -10.81 -7.24
CA VAL A 170 -6.83 -12.16 -6.95
C VAL A 170 -6.30 -13.20 -7.94
N ILE A 171 -6.29 -12.90 -9.24
CA ILE A 171 -5.80 -13.82 -10.29
C ILE A 171 -4.31 -14.12 -10.09
N GLU A 172 -3.52 -13.09 -9.81
CA GLU A 172 -2.07 -13.18 -9.60
C GLU A 172 -1.69 -13.74 -8.22
N LYS A 173 -2.66 -13.89 -7.31
CA LYS A 173 -2.46 -14.26 -5.90
C LYS A 173 -1.48 -13.30 -5.23
N LYS A 174 -1.77 -12.02 -5.36
CA LYS A 174 -1.01 -10.90 -4.80
C LYS A 174 -1.89 -10.10 -3.84
N GLY A 175 -1.23 -9.37 -2.96
CA GLY A 175 -1.87 -8.38 -2.10
C GLY A 175 -1.94 -7.02 -2.78
N LEU A 176 -2.37 -6.02 -2.01
CA LEU A 176 -2.26 -4.61 -2.40
C LEU A 176 -1.47 -3.81 -1.36
N TYR A 177 -0.78 -2.79 -1.86
CA TYR A 177 -0.25 -1.69 -1.06
C TYR A 177 -1.02 -0.41 -1.41
N VAL A 178 -1.51 0.29 -0.39
CA VAL A 178 -2.30 1.52 -0.53
C VAL A 178 -1.67 2.64 0.28
N THR A 179 -1.50 3.81 -0.34
CA THR A 179 -0.91 5.00 0.28
C THR A 179 -1.43 6.28 -0.42
N PHE A 180 -0.86 7.44 -0.09
CA PHE A 180 -1.32 8.75 -0.54
C PHE A 180 -0.15 9.63 -1.00
#